data_AF-A0A4R5MEW8-F1
#
_entry.id   AF-A0A4R5MEW8-F1
#
_cell.length_a   1.000
_cell.length_b   1.000
_cell.length_c   1.000
_cell.angle_alpha   90.00
_cell.angle_beta   90.00
_cell.angle_gamma   90.00
#
_symmetry.space_group_name_H-M   'P 1'
#
loop_
_entity.id
_entity.type
_entity.pdbx_description
1 polymer ?
#
loop_
_entity_poly.entity_id
_entity_poly.type
_entity_poly.pdbx_seq_one_letter_code
_entity_poly.pdbx_strand_id
1 'polypeptide(L)'
;MEDFVRATTGASKRKQITANTKLEDDLGVSGIEAEAFMEKFFDAFELDIGDFSFDRYFVNEGSGIVLSLITLLSRKRREALNRVPLTVGMLVDAVAPSRWDSRALEARHNG
;
A
#
# COMPACT_ATOMS: atom_id res chain seq x y z
N MET A 1 7.13 8.44 10.71
CA MET A 1 6.67 7.54 9.62
C MET A 1 7.73 6.52 9.23
N GLU A 2 8.94 6.94 8.85
CA GLU A 2 10.00 5.98 8.46
C GLU A 2 10.25 4.91 9.52
N ASP A 3 10.38 5.29 10.79
CA ASP A 3 10.58 4.33 11.89
C ASP A 3 9.43 3.31 12.00
N PHE A 4 8.19 3.75 11.85
CA PHE A 4 7.02 2.87 11.83
C PHE A 4 7.10 1.89 10.66
N VAL A 5 7.38 2.38 9.45
CA VAL A 5 7.50 1.54 8.26
C VAL A 5 8.59 0.49 8.47
N ARG A 6 9.77 0.89 8.98
CA ARG A 6 10.87 -0.05 9.27
C ARG A 6 10.51 -1.07 10.35
N ALA A 7 9.87 -0.64 11.44
CA ALA A 7 9.50 -1.52 12.52
C ALA A 7 8.47 -2.58 12.08
N THR A 8 7.55 -2.20 11.20
CA THR A 8 6.47 -3.09 10.75
C THR A 8 6.88 -4.00 9.59
N THR A 9 7.79 -3.55 8.71
CA THR A 9 8.23 -4.31 7.51
C THR A 9 9.57 -5.02 7.69
N GLY A 10 10.34 -4.70 8.72
CA GLY A 10 11.72 -5.18 8.88
C GLY A 10 12.71 -4.59 7.86
N ALA A 11 12.35 -3.53 7.14
CA ALA A 11 13.21 -2.91 6.12
C ALA A 11 14.58 -2.50 6.68
N SER A 12 15.65 -3.00 6.04
CA SER A 12 17.04 -2.74 6.43
C SER A 12 17.35 -1.25 6.53
N LYS A 13 18.09 -0.85 7.58
CA LYS A 13 18.57 0.54 7.78
C LYS A 13 19.35 1.12 6.59
N ARG A 14 19.90 0.27 5.71
CA ARG A 14 20.61 0.70 4.50
C ARG A 14 19.68 1.09 3.35
N LYS A 15 18.42 0.63 3.37
CA LYS A 15 17.43 0.96 2.35
C LYS A 15 16.93 2.36 2.59
N GLN A 16 17.08 3.24 1.61
CA GLN A 16 16.50 4.59 1.68
C GLN A 16 14.97 4.48 1.54
N ILE A 17 14.24 5.06 2.49
CA ILE A 17 12.78 5.17 2.46
C ILE A 17 12.46 6.65 2.23
N THR A 18 11.64 6.93 1.23
CA THR A 18 11.23 8.29 0.83
C THR A 18 9.72 8.36 0.68
N ALA A 19 9.16 9.56 0.51
CA ALA A 19 7.73 9.71 0.24
C ALA A 19 7.25 8.94 -1.01
N ASN A 20 8.11 8.76 -2.02
CA ASN A 20 7.77 8.02 -3.24
C ASN A 20 7.95 6.50 -3.12
N THR A 21 8.48 6.01 -1.99
CA THR A 21 8.67 4.58 -1.77
C THR A 21 7.32 3.90 -1.69
N LYS A 22 7.12 2.89 -2.54
CA LYS A 22 5.89 2.11 -2.65
C LYS A 22 5.93 0.91 -1.72
N LEU A 23 4.84 0.65 -0.99
CA LEU A 23 4.80 -0.46 -0.04
C LEU A 23 4.97 -1.82 -0.72
N GLU A 24 4.23 -2.09 -1.79
CA GLU A 24 4.30 -3.38 -2.49
C GLU A 24 5.57 -3.47 -3.37
N ASP A 25 5.73 -2.59 -4.36
CA ASP A 25 6.82 -2.66 -5.34
C ASP A 25 8.21 -2.51 -4.71
N ASP A 26 8.39 -1.58 -3.76
CA ASP A 26 9.71 -1.31 -3.19
C ASP A 26 9.93 -2.11 -1.92
N LEU A 27 8.95 -2.23 -1.01
CA LEU A 27 9.15 -2.88 0.30
C LEU A 27 8.72 -4.35 0.34
N GLY A 28 8.04 -4.85 -0.68
CA GLY A 28 7.56 -6.23 -0.74
C GLY A 28 6.33 -6.52 0.13
N VAL A 29 5.72 -5.47 0.70
CA VAL A 29 4.56 -5.58 1.58
C VAL A 29 3.34 -5.90 0.71
N SER A 30 2.89 -7.15 0.73
CA SER A 30 1.81 -7.64 -0.14
C SER A 30 0.90 -8.63 0.60
N GLY A 31 -0.27 -8.91 0.04
CA GLY A 31 -1.15 -9.95 0.57
C GLY A 31 -1.44 -9.81 2.07
N ILE A 32 -1.25 -10.89 2.82
CA ILE A 32 -1.49 -10.92 4.28
C ILE A 32 -0.56 -9.93 5.02
N GLU A 33 0.66 -9.73 4.54
CA GLU A 33 1.59 -8.76 5.13
C GLU A 33 1.06 -7.33 4.97
N ALA A 34 0.48 -7.01 3.81
CA ALA A 34 -0.13 -5.70 3.57
C ALA A 34 -1.40 -5.49 4.42
N GLU A 35 -2.23 -6.52 4.61
CA GLU A 35 -3.40 -6.46 5.49
C GLU A 35 -2.97 -6.12 6.92
N ALA A 36 -2.02 -6.90 7.46
CA ALA A 36 -1.50 -6.70 8.81
C ALA A 36 -0.76 -5.35 8.97
N PHE A 37 -0.05 -4.89 7.93
CA PHE A 37 0.60 -3.59 7.92
C PHE A 37 -0.42 -2.45 8.04
N MET A 38 -1.47 -2.47 7.20
CA MET A 38 -2.47 -1.42 7.18
C MET A 38 -3.29 -1.42 8.47
N GLU A 39 -3.66 -2.58 9.01
CA GLU A 39 -4.33 -2.69 10.31
C GLU A 39 -3.52 -2.01 11.43
N LYS A 40 -2.22 -2.35 11.55
CA LYS A 40 -1.32 -1.72 12.51
C LYS A 40 -1.16 -0.22 12.27
N PHE A 41 -1.21 0.22 11.02
CA PHE A 41 -1.12 1.64 10.68
C PHE A 41 -2.35 2.42 11.13
N PHE A 42 -3.55 1.91 10.84
CA PHE A 42 -4.80 2.54 11.30
C PHE A 42 -4.87 2.59 12.83
N ASP A 43 -4.48 1.50 13.51
CA ASP A 43 -4.47 1.41 14.97
C ASP A 43 -3.42 2.35 15.60
N ALA A 44 -2.16 2.30 15.14
CA ALA A 44 -1.06 3.05 15.76
C ALA A 44 -1.20 4.58 15.64
N PHE A 45 -1.93 5.07 14.63
CA PHE A 45 -2.14 6.49 14.41
C PHE A 45 -3.59 6.93 14.66
N GLU A 46 -4.42 6.04 15.21
CA GLU A 46 -5.84 6.28 15.52
C GLU A 46 -6.60 6.90 14.33
N LEU A 47 -6.36 6.36 13.12
CA LEU A 47 -6.90 6.93 11.89
C LEU A 47 -8.30 6.40 11.60
N ASP A 48 -9.19 7.31 11.21
CA ASP A 48 -10.44 6.94 10.58
C ASP A 48 -10.16 6.28 9.22
N ILE A 49 -10.64 5.05 9.05
CA ILE A 49 -10.45 4.24 7.84
C ILE A 49 -11.02 4.91 6.59
N GLY A 50 -11.95 5.85 6.74
CA GLY A 50 -12.45 6.68 5.66
C GLY A 50 -12.98 5.89 4.47
N ASP A 51 -12.44 6.16 3.28
CA ASP A 51 -12.77 5.47 2.04
C ASP A 51 -11.72 4.41 1.63
N PHE A 52 -10.85 4.00 2.54
CA PHE A 52 -9.81 3.02 2.26
C PHE A 52 -10.41 1.70 1.74
N SER A 53 -9.86 1.23 0.63
CA SER A 53 -10.20 -0.06 0.03
C SER A 53 -8.92 -0.83 -0.23
N PHE A 54 -8.76 -1.98 0.44
CA PHE A 54 -7.56 -2.80 0.30
C PHE A 54 -7.29 -3.18 -1.17
N ASP A 55 -8.32 -3.63 -1.89
CA ASP A 55 -8.22 -4.04 -3.29
C ASP A 55 -7.80 -2.92 -4.24
N ARG A 56 -7.98 -1.65 -3.83
CA ARG A 56 -7.52 -0.47 -4.59
C ARG A 56 -5.99 -0.37 -4.63
N TYR A 57 -5.33 -0.85 -3.57
CA TYR A 57 -3.90 -0.69 -3.34
C TYR A 57 -3.12 -2.01 -3.43
N PHE A 58 -3.71 -3.14 -3.05
CA PHE A 58 -3.02 -4.43 -2.88
C PHE A 58 -3.80 -5.62 -3.42
N VAL A 59 -3.10 -6.66 -3.86
CA VAL A 59 -3.69 -7.95 -4.25
C VAL A 59 -4.12 -8.74 -3.01
N ASN A 60 -5.40 -9.03 -2.85
CA ASN A 60 -5.87 -10.00 -1.85
C ASN A 60 -5.42 -11.42 -2.24
N GLU A 61 -4.77 -12.15 -1.33
CA GLU A 61 -4.19 -13.49 -1.60
C GLU A 61 -5.23 -14.55 -2.01
N GLY A 62 -6.50 -14.39 -1.65
CA GLY A 62 -7.59 -15.26 -2.15
C GLY A 62 -7.83 -15.13 -3.66
N SER A 63 -7.48 -13.98 -4.24
CA SER A 63 -7.54 -13.70 -5.68
C SER A 63 -6.18 -13.82 -6.37
N GLY A 64 -5.08 -13.68 -5.63
CA GLY A 64 -3.71 -13.61 -6.14
C GLY A 64 -3.19 -14.90 -6.78
N ILE A 65 -3.52 -16.07 -6.24
CA ILE A 65 -3.11 -17.37 -6.83
C ILE A 65 -3.81 -17.60 -8.17
N VAL A 66 -5.10 -17.26 -8.25
CA VAL A 66 -5.91 -17.34 -9.47
C VAL A 66 -5.43 -16.31 -10.49
N LEU A 67 -5.18 -15.06 -10.09
CA LEU A 67 -4.64 -14.00 -10.96
C LEU A 67 -3.24 -14.30 -11.49
N SER A 68 -2.34 -14.87 -10.67
CA SER A 68 -0.94 -15.14 -11.05
C SER A 68 -0.85 -16.14 -12.21
N LEU A 69 -1.71 -17.17 -12.18
CA LEU A 69 -1.83 -18.15 -13.27
C LEU A 69 -2.45 -17.53 -14.54
N ILE A 70 -3.38 -16.60 -14.38
CA ILE A 70 -4.10 -15.97 -15.49
C ILE A 70 -3.31 -14.82 -16.16
N THR A 71 -2.48 -14.10 -15.39
CA THR A 71 -1.66 -12.98 -15.87
C THR A 71 -0.41 -13.44 -16.62
N LEU A 72 0.13 -14.62 -16.33
CA LEU A 72 1.15 -15.27 -17.18
C LEU A 72 0.69 -15.42 -18.63
N LEU A 73 -0.62 -15.58 -18.86
CA LEU A 73 -1.23 -15.84 -20.17
C LEU A 73 -1.72 -14.58 -20.90
N SER A 74 -1.79 -13.41 -20.25
CA SER A 74 -2.32 -12.21 -20.92
C SER A 74 -1.77 -10.89 -20.37
N ARG A 75 -1.01 -10.18 -21.21
CA ARG A 75 -0.42 -8.86 -20.92
C ARG A 75 -1.50 -7.78 -20.67
N LYS A 76 -2.63 -7.83 -21.40
CA LYS A 76 -3.80 -6.95 -21.23
C LYS A 76 -4.48 -7.09 -19.86
N ARG A 77 -4.47 -8.28 -19.26
CA ARG A 77 -5.05 -8.48 -17.92
C ARG A 77 -4.13 -8.01 -16.79
N ARG A 78 -2.82 -7.88 -17.04
CA ARG A 78 -1.90 -7.20 -16.09
C ARG A 78 -2.21 -5.72 -15.99
N GLU A 79 -2.54 -5.07 -17.11
CA GLU A 79 -2.97 -3.66 -17.15
C GLU A 79 -4.35 -3.47 -16.50
N ALA A 80 -5.25 -4.46 -16.58
CA ALA A 80 -6.52 -4.43 -15.84
C ALA A 80 -6.36 -4.58 -14.31
N LEU A 81 -5.15 -4.92 -13.84
CA LEU A 81 -4.77 -4.93 -12.43
C LEU A 81 -3.95 -3.70 -12.04
N ASN A 82 -4.02 -2.61 -12.82
CA ASN A 82 -3.42 -1.32 -12.48
C ASN A 82 -4.04 -0.79 -11.18
N ARG A 83 -3.55 -1.29 -10.05
CA ARG A 83 -3.79 -0.76 -8.71
C ARG A 83 -3.03 0.55 -8.59
N VAL A 84 -3.54 1.40 -7.73
CA VAL A 84 -2.85 2.64 -7.43
C VAL A 84 -1.72 2.31 -6.44
N PRO A 85 -0.45 2.66 -6.71
CA PRO A 85 0.62 2.39 -5.77
C PRO A 85 0.40 3.14 -4.46
N LEU A 86 0.40 2.42 -3.35
CA LEU A 86 0.38 3.03 -2.01
C LEU A 86 1.80 3.41 -1.62
N THR A 87 2.05 4.72 -1.48
CA THR A 87 3.37 5.26 -1.15
C THR A 87 3.47 5.65 0.33
N VAL A 88 4.70 5.72 0.85
CA VAL A 88 4.95 6.24 2.20
C VAL A 88 4.47 7.69 2.35
N GLY A 89 4.50 8.48 1.27
CA GLY A 89 3.95 9.84 1.26
C GLY A 89 2.45 9.87 1.54
N MET A 90 1.69 8.92 0.99
CA MET A 90 0.26 8.80 1.30
C MET A 90 0.04 8.46 2.78
N LEU A 91 0.86 7.58 3.37
CA LEU A 91 0.80 7.30 4.81
C LEU A 91 1.05 8.58 5.64
N VAL A 92 2.08 9.35 5.30
CA VAL A 92 2.41 10.61 6.00
C VAL A 92 1.22 11.57 5.97
N ASP A 93 0.61 11.73 4.80
CA ASP A 93 -0.44 12.72 4.58
C ASP A 93 -1.81 12.31 5.14
N ALA A 94 -2.04 11.01 5.36
CA ALA A 94 -3.23 10.50 6.03
C ALA A 94 -3.22 10.76 7.55
N VAL A 95 -2.03 10.91 8.16
CA VAL A 95 -1.90 11.12 9.61
C VAL A 95 -2.34 12.51 10.05
N ALA A 96 -2.02 13.56 9.29
CA ALA A 96 -2.36 14.93 9.67
C ALA A 96 -3.88 15.20 9.84
N PRO A 97 -4.78 14.74 8.94
CA PRO A 97 -6.23 14.83 9.15
C PRO A 97 -6.80 13.70 10.02
N SER A 98 -5.97 12.77 10.51
CA SER A 98 -6.38 11.53 11.19
C SER A 98 -7.43 10.71 10.43
N ARG A 99 -7.40 10.73 9.09
CA ARG A 99 -8.39 10.08 8.24
C ARG A 99 -7.81 9.73 6.87
N TRP A 100 -8.19 8.57 6.34
CA TRP A 100 -7.86 8.19 4.98
C TRP A 100 -8.84 8.79 3.96
N ASP A 101 -8.31 9.54 3.00
CA ASP A 101 -9.02 10.05 1.82
C ASP A 101 -8.24 9.64 0.56
N SER A 102 -8.63 8.51 -0.01
CA SER A 102 -7.98 7.89 -1.15
C SER A 102 -7.85 8.86 -2.32
N ARG A 103 -8.90 9.64 -2.59
CA ARG A 103 -8.90 10.59 -3.71
C ARG A 103 -7.89 11.72 -3.50
N ALA A 104 -7.87 12.32 -2.32
CA ALA A 104 -6.96 13.43 -2.02
C ALA A 104 -5.50 12.97 -2.00
N LEU A 105 -5.23 11.79 -1.43
CA LEU A 105 -3.90 11.20 -1.35
C LEU A 105 -3.36 10.83 -2.75
N GLU A 106 -4.19 10.21 -3.58
CA GLU A 106 -3.77 9.81 -4.94
C GLU A 106 -3.52 11.00 -5.85
N ALA A 107 -4.36 12.03 -5.79
CA ALA A 107 -4.15 13.26 -6.57
C ALA A 107 -2.81 13.95 -6.25
N ARG A 108 -2.27 13.74 -5.04
CA ARG A 108 -1.03 14.35 -4.59
C ARG A 108 0.21 13.50 -4.86
N HIS A 109 0.08 12.18 -4.80
CA HIS A 109 1.21 11.25 -4.84
C HIS A 109 1.30 10.40 -6.11
N ASN A 110 0.19 10.28 -6.85
CA ASN A 110 0.06 9.41 -8.03
C ASN A 110 -0.56 10.13 -9.25
N GLY A 111 -0.77 11.45 -9.15
CA GLY A 111 -1.29 12.33 -10.20
C GLY A 111 -0.24 12.81 -11.19
#